data_AF-A0A344L9D4-F1
#
_entry.id   AF-A0A344L9D4-F1
#
_cell.length_a   1.000
_cell.length_b   1.000
_cell.length_c   1.000
_cell.angle_alpha   90.00
_cell.angle_beta   90.00
_cell.angle_gamma   90.00
#
_symmetry.space_group_name_H-M   'P 1'
#
loop_
_entity.id
_entity.type
_entity.pdbx_description
1 polymer ?
#
loop_
_entity_poly.entity_id
_entity_poly.type
_entity_poly.pdbx_seq_one_letter_code
_entity_poly.pdbx_strand_id
1 'polypeptide(L)'
;MVKGAFAAGPVLLLAGVVAMKFGWKGNTGLDWGIALPLWTGAHLAYVVGYLAFGIVLAVFWARARQNARNPGERTLADVLGVAGLVGLIAIQGQMVIDLIVGFRAENRAGMSAISRSIHDLPGFDAFFYGAVPSLQLGAVALLVALLAFRRDVPWWAAGTFVIGAACIGTQVTALMVLGGAALCVALPAMREPTAPRVPAMAA
;
A
#
# COMPACT_ATOMS: atom_id res chain seq x y z
N MET A 1 3.35 -14.04 -12.91
CA MET A 1 2.40 -13.27 -12.08
C MET A 1 3.11 -12.42 -11.01
N VAL A 2 3.95 -13.00 -10.15
CA VAL A 2 4.63 -12.28 -9.04
C VAL A 2 5.51 -11.10 -9.48
N LYS A 3 6.30 -11.23 -10.56
CA LYS A 3 7.20 -10.16 -11.04
C LYS A 3 6.47 -8.88 -11.47
N GLY A 4 5.26 -9.03 -12.01
CA GLY A 4 4.44 -7.89 -12.42
C GLY A 4 3.96 -7.06 -11.21
N ALA A 5 3.71 -7.69 -10.06
CA ALA A 5 3.19 -7.01 -8.87
C ALA A 5 4.16 -5.94 -8.31
N PHE A 6 5.47 -6.18 -8.39
CA PHE A 6 6.51 -5.26 -7.92
C PHE A 6 6.59 -3.96 -8.73
N ALA A 7 6.06 -3.95 -9.97
CA ALA A 7 5.97 -2.75 -10.79
C ALA A 7 4.52 -2.20 -10.83
N ALA A 8 3.55 -3.07 -11.07
CA ALA A 8 2.15 -2.69 -11.21
C ALA A 8 1.57 -2.11 -9.92
N GLY A 9 1.89 -2.68 -8.75
CA GLY A 9 1.42 -2.19 -7.46
C GLY A 9 1.72 -0.71 -7.23
N PRO A 10 3.00 -0.30 -7.15
CA PRO A 10 3.33 1.10 -6.90
C PRO A 10 2.89 2.04 -8.02
N VAL A 11 2.90 1.60 -9.29
CA VAL A 11 2.42 2.42 -10.42
C VAL A 11 0.92 2.72 -10.29
N LEU A 12 0.10 1.71 -9.97
CA LEU A 12 -1.33 1.89 -9.81
C LEU A 12 -1.66 2.75 -8.58
N LEU A 13 -0.92 2.58 -7.48
CA LEU A 13 -1.07 3.46 -6.31
C LEU A 13 -0.71 4.91 -6.64
N LEU A 14 0.41 5.14 -7.35
CA LEU A 14 0.82 6.47 -7.77
C LEU A 14 -0.22 7.09 -8.73
N ALA A 15 -0.70 6.34 -9.71
CA ALA A 15 -1.74 6.79 -10.62
C ALA A 15 -3.04 7.15 -9.86
N GLY A 16 -3.44 6.32 -8.91
CA GLY A 16 -4.56 6.60 -8.01
C GLY A 16 -4.36 7.89 -7.21
N VAL A 17 -3.18 8.11 -6.63
CA VAL A 17 -2.84 9.35 -5.89
C VAL A 17 -2.96 10.57 -6.80
N VAL A 18 -2.39 10.50 -7.99
CA VAL A 18 -2.43 11.61 -8.95
C VAL A 18 -3.87 11.91 -9.37
N ALA A 19 -4.62 10.89 -9.79
CA ALA A 19 -6.01 11.02 -10.19
C ALA A 19 -6.89 11.55 -9.04
N MET A 20 -6.68 11.07 -7.81
CA MET A 20 -7.50 11.49 -6.68
C MET A 20 -7.16 12.89 -6.18
N LYS A 21 -5.88 13.22 -6.01
CA LYS A 21 -5.44 14.49 -5.40
C LYS A 21 -5.52 15.64 -6.40
N PHE A 22 -5.10 15.43 -7.64
CA PHE A 22 -5.06 16.48 -8.66
C PHE A 22 -6.27 16.43 -9.59
N GLY A 23 -6.77 15.24 -9.94
CA GLY A 23 -7.95 15.09 -10.80
C GLY A 23 -9.25 15.40 -10.05
N TRP A 24 -9.53 14.70 -8.95
CA TRP A 24 -10.79 14.88 -8.21
C TRP A 24 -10.76 16.03 -7.19
N LYS A 25 -9.86 15.95 -6.19
CA LYS A 25 -9.82 16.93 -5.08
C LYS A 25 -9.38 18.31 -5.58
N GLY A 26 -8.46 18.34 -6.55
CA GLY A 26 -7.96 19.56 -7.17
C GLY A 26 -8.97 20.29 -8.05
N ASN A 27 -10.04 19.63 -8.52
CA ASN A 27 -11.02 20.23 -9.41
C ASN A 27 -12.44 20.10 -8.83
N THR A 28 -12.81 21.00 -7.92
CA THR A 28 -14.11 20.98 -7.23
C THR A 28 -15.30 21.34 -8.14
N GLY A 29 -15.05 22.09 -9.21
CA GLY A 29 -16.07 22.52 -10.18
C GLY A 29 -16.32 21.55 -11.33
N LEU A 30 -15.71 20.36 -11.35
CA LEU A 30 -15.99 19.38 -12.40
C LEU A 30 -17.44 18.90 -12.32
N ASP A 31 -18.07 18.83 -13.49
CA ASP A 31 -19.37 18.19 -13.67
C ASP A 31 -19.35 16.77 -13.08
N TRP A 32 -20.47 16.37 -12.47
CA TRP A 32 -20.58 15.09 -11.77
C TRP A 32 -20.34 13.90 -12.70
N GLY A 33 -20.82 13.96 -13.95
CA GLY A 33 -20.65 12.91 -14.95
C GLY A 33 -19.19 12.67 -15.36
N ILE A 34 -18.32 13.67 -15.18
CA ILE A 34 -16.87 13.55 -15.41
C ILE A 34 -16.15 13.21 -14.10
N ALA A 35 -16.55 13.87 -13.01
CA ALA A 35 -15.91 13.74 -11.72
C ALA A 35 -16.02 12.30 -11.19
N LEU A 36 -17.21 11.71 -11.23
CA LEU A 36 -17.46 10.38 -10.65
C LEU A 36 -16.63 9.28 -11.33
N PRO A 37 -16.52 9.19 -12.68
CA PRO A 37 -15.62 8.24 -13.33
C PRO A 37 -14.13 8.44 -12.98
N LEU A 38 -13.64 9.67 -12.90
CA LEU A 38 -12.24 9.94 -12.50
C LEU A 38 -11.97 9.46 -11.07
N TRP A 39 -12.88 9.76 -10.15
CA TRP A 39 -12.83 9.31 -8.78
C TRP A 39 -12.91 7.78 -8.67
N THR A 40 -13.82 7.15 -9.42
CA THR A 40 -14.00 5.70 -9.46
C THR A 40 -12.75 5.02 -10.01
N GLY A 41 -12.19 5.51 -11.11
CA GLY A 41 -10.96 5.00 -11.69
C GLY A 41 -9.79 5.07 -10.72
N ALA A 42 -9.68 6.15 -9.94
CA ALA A 42 -8.67 6.26 -8.89
C ALA A 42 -8.84 5.18 -7.80
N HIS A 43 -10.07 4.93 -7.36
CA HIS A 43 -10.35 3.89 -6.34
C HIS A 43 -10.10 2.48 -6.88
N LEU A 44 -10.48 2.20 -8.13
CA LEU A 44 -10.17 0.92 -8.77
C LEU A 44 -8.65 0.72 -8.91
N ALA A 45 -7.90 1.78 -9.26
CA ALA A 45 -6.45 1.74 -9.28
C ALA A 45 -5.87 1.45 -7.88
N TYR A 46 -6.42 2.05 -6.81
CA TYR A 46 -6.04 1.70 -5.45
C TYR A 46 -6.33 0.24 -5.11
N VAL A 47 -7.55 -0.25 -5.39
CA VAL A 47 -7.94 -1.64 -5.12
C VAL A 47 -6.97 -2.62 -5.76
N VAL A 48 -6.70 -2.46 -7.07
CA VAL A 48 -5.80 -3.37 -7.79
C VAL A 48 -4.35 -3.17 -7.35
N GLY A 49 -3.94 -1.93 -7.09
CA GLY A 49 -2.60 -1.60 -6.59
C GLY A 49 -2.32 -2.22 -5.23
N TYR A 50 -3.26 -2.17 -4.29
CA TYR A 50 -3.14 -2.79 -2.97
C TYR A 50 -3.21 -4.31 -3.02
N LEU A 51 -4.00 -4.92 -3.92
CA LEU A 51 -3.93 -6.37 -4.17
C LEU A 51 -2.54 -6.80 -4.66
N ALA A 52 -1.94 -6.06 -5.59
CA ALA A 52 -0.56 -6.29 -6.02
C ALA A 52 0.44 -6.08 -4.86
N PHE A 53 0.22 -5.07 -4.01
CA PHE A 53 1.01 -4.88 -2.80
C PHE A 53 0.84 -5.99 -1.76
N GLY A 54 -0.32 -6.65 -1.71
CA GLY A 54 -0.55 -7.85 -0.92
C GLY A 54 0.35 -9.01 -1.37
N ILE A 55 0.60 -9.14 -2.67
CA ILE A 55 1.58 -10.09 -3.20
C ILE A 55 3.01 -9.69 -2.76
N VAL A 56 3.34 -8.40 -2.83
CA VAL A 56 4.65 -7.88 -2.36
C VAL A 56 4.86 -8.18 -0.87
N LEU A 57 3.85 -7.93 -0.03
CA LEU A 57 3.86 -8.30 1.39
C LEU A 57 4.12 -9.80 1.54
N ALA A 58 3.34 -10.65 0.87
CA ALA A 58 3.46 -12.10 0.99
C ALA A 58 4.87 -12.59 0.62
N VAL A 59 5.48 -12.01 -0.42
CA VAL A 59 6.85 -12.34 -0.85
C VAL A 59 7.87 -11.94 0.21
N PHE A 60 7.83 -10.70 0.71
CA PHE A 60 8.79 -10.25 1.72
C PHE A 60 8.59 -10.95 3.07
N TRP A 61 7.35 -11.22 3.45
CA TRP A 61 7.02 -12.00 4.64
C TRP A 61 7.60 -13.41 4.52
N ALA A 62 7.31 -14.13 3.42
CA ALA A 62 7.84 -15.48 3.21
C ALA A 62 9.37 -15.50 3.21
N ARG A 63 10.02 -14.54 2.54
CA ARG A 63 11.49 -14.42 2.55
C ARG A 63 12.03 -14.17 3.95
N ALA A 64 11.45 -13.24 4.70
CA ALA A 64 11.90 -12.91 6.05
C ALA A 64 11.76 -14.10 7.01
N ARG A 65 10.69 -14.91 6.86
CA ARG A 65 10.50 -16.17 7.60
C ARG A 65 11.54 -17.23 7.23
N GLN A 66 11.76 -17.46 5.94
CA GLN A 66 12.70 -18.47 5.43
C GLN A 66 14.13 -18.16 5.85
N ASN A 67 14.49 -16.88 5.91
CA ASN A 67 15.83 -16.42 6.25
C ASN A 67 15.99 -16.11 7.75
N ALA A 68 15.01 -16.44 8.60
CA ALA A 68 15.13 -16.25 10.04
C ALA A 68 16.15 -17.23 10.63
N ARG A 69 17.08 -16.70 11.44
CA ARG A 69 18.18 -17.44 12.07
C ARG A 69 17.84 -17.97 13.45
N ASN A 70 16.80 -17.43 14.08
CA ASN A 70 16.33 -17.85 15.39
C ASN A 70 14.80 -17.67 15.52
N PRO A 71 14.17 -18.26 16.55
CA PRO A 71 12.72 -18.18 16.74
C PRO A 71 12.18 -16.75 16.92
N GLY A 72 12.95 -15.85 17.54
CA GLY A 72 12.56 -14.46 17.75
C GLY A 72 12.44 -13.70 16.43
N GLU A 73 13.40 -13.87 15.52
CA GLU A 73 13.35 -13.28 14.17
C GLU A 73 12.18 -13.81 13.35
N ARG A 74 11.87 -15.11 13.46
CA ARG A 74 10.71 -15.71 12.78
C ARG A 74 9.40 -15.14 13.33
N THR A 75 9.31 -14.99 14.64
CA THR A 75 8.15 -14.38 15.31
C THR A 75 7.97 -12.93 14.88
N LEU A 76 9.06 -12.15 14.80
CA LEU A 76 9.00 -10.77 14.30
C LEU A 76 8.49 -10.71 12.85
N ALA A 77 9.00 -11.58 11.96
CA ALA A 77 8.52 -11.66 10.59
C ALA A 77 7.02 -12.01 10.53
N ASP A 78 6.54 -12.89 11.40
CA ASP A 78 5.14 -13.29 11.50
C ASP A 78 4.24 -12.16 12.02
N VAL A 79 4.68 -11.44 13.06
CA VAL A 79 3.97 -10.26 13.57
C VAL A 79 3.84 -9.19 12.50
N LEU A 80 4.93 -8.87 11.78
CA LEU A 80 4.91 -7.89 10.70
C LEU A 80 4.02 -8.36 9.54
N GLY A 81 4.11 -9.63 9.16
CA GLY A 81 3.27 -10.21 8.12
C GLY A 81 1.78 -10.13 8.42
N VAL A 82 1.38 -10.48 9.65
CA VAL A 82 0.00 -10.39 10.12
C VAL A 82 -0.46 -8.93 10.22
N ALA A 83 0.34 -8.05 10.79
CA ALA A 83 0.03 -6.62 10.87
C ALA A 83 -0.18 -6.02 9.47
N GLY A 84 0.66 -6.41 8.52
CA GLY A 84 0.51 -6.01 7.11
C GLY A 84 -0.81 -6.50 6.54
N LEU A 85 -1.13 -7.79 6.71
CA LEU A 85 -2.38 -8.37 6.22
C LEU A 85 -3.63 -7.68 6.81
N VAL A 86 -3.61 -7.35 8.10
CA VAL A 86 -4.69 -6.60 8.75
C VAL A 86 -4.83 -5.21 8.13
N GLY A 87 -3.72 -4.49 7.92
CA GLY A 87 -3.74 -3.20 7.23
C GLY A 87 -4.23 -3.30 5.79
N LEU A 88 -3.90 -4.39 5.08
CA LEU A 88 -4.38 -4.65 3.73
C LEU A 88 -5.90 -4.86 3.71
N ILE A 89 -6.42 -5.63 4.65
CA ILE A 89 -7.87 -5.84 4.77
C ILE A 89 -8.58 -4.52 5.06
N ALA A 90 -8.04 -3.72 5.99
CA ALA A 90 -8.56 -2.41 6.32
C ALA A 90 -8.58 -1.47 5.11
N ILE A 91 -7.46 -1.28 4.40
CA ILE A 91 -7.42 -0.37 3.25
C ILE A 91 -8.32 -0.86 2.11
N GLN A 92 -8.43 -2.16 1.88
CA GLN A 92 -9.35 -2.70 0.86
C GLN A 92 -10.81 -2.48 1.25
N GLY A 93 -11.14 -2.66 2.53
CA GLY A 93 -12.46 -2.33 3.06
C GLY A 93 -12.78 -0.86 2.87
N GLN A 94 -11.83 0.05 3.15
CA GLN A 94 -11.97 1.48 2.89
C GLN A 94 -12.35 1.74 1.43
N MET A 95 -11.61 1.18 0.47
CA MET A 95 -11.88 1.39 -0.95
C MET A 95 -13.25 0.85 -1.39
N VAL A 96 -13.67 -0.30 -0.85
CA VAL A 96 -15.00 -0.87 -1.14
C VAL A 96 -16.11 0.02 -0.58
N ILE A 97 -15.95 0.51 0.65
CA ILE A 97 -16.92 1.42 1.27
C ILE A 97 -17.00 2.72 0.48
N ASP A 98 -15.85 3.31 0.15
CA ASP A 98 -15.75 4.50 -0.68
C ASP A 98 -16.53 4.30 -2.00
N LEU A 99 -16.33 3.17 -2.70
CA LEU A 99 -17.04 2.86 -3.96
C LEU A 99 -18.55 2.73 -3.77
N ILE A 100 -19.01 2.08 -2.70
CA ILE A 100 -20.44 1.99 -2.37
C ILE A 100 -21.02 3.39 -2.14
N VAL A 101 -20.29 4.26 -1.44
CA VAL A 101 -20.70 5.66 -1.20
C VAL A 101 -20.77 6.43 -2.51
N GLY A 102 -19.75 6.31 -3.36
CA GLY A 102 -19.70 6.97 -4.67
C GLY A 102 -20.85 6.57 -5.57
N PHE A 103 -21.17 5.28 -5.67
CA PHE A 103 -22.26 4.78 -6.53
C PHE A 103 -23.66 5.07 -5.98
N ARG A 104 -23.81 5.31 -4.68
CA ARG A 104 -25.10 5.72 -4.07
C ARG A 104 -25.37 7.22 -4.19
N ALA A 105 -24.35 8.02 -4.51
CA ALA A 105 -24.47 9.46 -4.53
C ALA A 105 -24.95 9.98 -5.90
N GLU A 106 -25.93 10.88 -5.89
CA GLU A 106 -26.40 11.58 -7.09
C GLU A 106 -25.52 12.77 -7.47
N ASN A 107 -24.71 13.26 -6.53
CA ASN A 107 -23.80 14.40 -6.71
C ASN A 107 -22.74 14.44 -5.58
N ARG A 108 -21.77 15.37 -5.68
CA ARG A 108 -20.70 15.55 -4.68
C ARG A 108 -21.22 15.84 -3.27
N ALA A 109 -22.30 16.62 -3.15
CA ALA A 109 -22.87 16.98 -1.84
C ALA A 109 -23.51 15.76 -1.17
N GLY A 110 -24.27 14.96 -1.93
CA GLY A 110 -24.82 13.69 -1.47
C GLY A 110 -23.74 12.71 -1.04
N MET A 111 -22.66 12.59 -1.83
CA MET A 111 -21.51 11.76 -1.48
C MET A 111 -20.89 12.18 -0.14
N SER A 112 -20.72 13.49 0.08
CA SER A 112 -20.18 14.03 1.33
C SER A 112 -21.11 13.84 2.52
N ALA A 113 -22.43 13.85 2.30
CA ALA A 113 -23.42 13.57 3.35
C ALA A 113 -23.40 12.10 3.77
N ILE A 114 -23.40 11.17 2.81
CA ILE A 114 -23.33 9.73 3.07
C ILE A 114 -21.99 9.36 3.72
N SER A 115 -20.87 9.91 3.23
CA SER A 115 -19.56 9.66 3.82
C SER A 115 -19.54 10.08 5.30
N ARG A 116 -20.02 11.29 5.64
CA ARG A 116 -20.08 11.77 7.02
C ARG A 116 -20.85 10.83 7.95
N SER A 117 -22.02 10.34 7.54
CA SER A 117 -22.82 9.45 8.41
C SER A 117 -22.13 8.11 8.69
N ILE A 118 -21.23 7.66 7.80
CA ILE A 118 -20.43 6.45 8.01
C ILE A 118 -19.24 6.75 8.96
N HIS A 119 -18.57 7.89 8.78
CA HIS A 119 -17.47 8.32 9.67
C HIS A 119 -17.92 8.53 11.13
N ASP A 120 -19.21 8.82 11.37
CA ASP A 120 -19.77 8.96 12.71
C ASP A 120 -19.90 7.62 13.48
N LEU A 121 -19.67 6.47 12.82
CA LEU A 121 -19.73 5.16 13.47
C LEU A 121 -18.53 4.93 14.41
N PRO A 122 -18.75 4.47 15.66
CA PRO A 122 -17.67 4.25 16.61
C PRO A 122 -16.59 3.30 16.08
N GLY A 123 -15.32 3.75 16.10
CA GLY A 123 -14.17 2.96 15.68
C GLY A 123 -13.98 2.81 14.17
N PHE A 124 -14.91 3.30 13.36
CA PHE A 124 -14.87 3.18 11.90
C PHE A 124 -13.64 3.89 11.32
N ASP A 125 -13.40 5.14 11.73
CA ASP A 125 -12.26 5.92 11.27
C ASP A 125 -10.93 5.28 11.63
N ALA A 126 -10.79 4.83 12.89
CA ALA A 126 -9.57 4.19 13.35
C ALA A 126 -9.23 2.95 12.51
N PHE A 127 -10.26 2.16 12.15
CA PHE A 127 -10.09 0.91 11.41
C PHE A 127 -9.93 1.11 9.90
N PHE A 128 -10.73 1.95 9.26
CA PHE A 128 -10.73 2.07 7.79
C PHE A 128 -9.95 3.26 7.26
N TYR A 129 -9.80 4.36 8.00
CA TYR A 129 -9.22 5.62 7.50
C TYR A 129 -8.02 6.12 8.32
N GLY A 130 -7.68 5.43 9.41
CA GLY A 130 -6.71 5.87 10.40
C GLY A 130 -5.44 5.02 10.43
N ALA A 131 -5.12 4.51 11.63
CA ALA A 131 -3.85 3.83 11.88
C ALA A 131 -3.79 2.42 11.28
N VAL A 132 -4.90 1.68 11.26
CA VAL A 132 -4.92 0.27 10.83
C VAL A 132 -4.52 0.09 9.36
N PRO A 133 -5.04 0.87 8.38
CA PRO A 133 -4.60 0.78 6.98
C PRO A 133 -3.09 1.05 6.81
N SER A 134 -2.53 1.96 7.62
CA SER A 134 -1.12 2.32 7.60
C SER A 134 -0.20 1.16 8.00
N LEU A 135 -0.71 0.17 8.73
CA LEU A 135 0.04 -1.04 9.09
C LEU A 135 0.53 -1.80 7.86
N GLN A 136 -0.20 -1.77 6.73
CA GLN A 136 0.21 -2.46 5.52
C GLN A 136 1.56 -1.95 5.01
N LEU A 137 1.64 -0.64 4.78
CA LEU A 137 2.85 -0.04 4.23
C LEU A 137 4.00 -0.04 5.26
N GLY A 138 3.68 0.20 6.54
CA GLY A 138 4.65 0.14 7.63
C GLY A 138 5.26 -1.25 7.81
N ALA A 139 4.45 -2.31 7.78
CA ALA A 139 4.92 -3.68 7.88
C ALA A 139 5.85 -4.05 6.73
N VAL A 140 5.49 -3.70 5.48
CA VAL A 140 6.36 -3.93 4.32
C VAL A 140 7.67 -3.16 4.47
N ALA A 141 7.64 -1.90 4.93
CA ALA A 141 8.85 -1.11 5.14
C ALA A 141 9.80 -1.77 6.17
N LEU A 142 9.25 -2.26 7.28
CA LEU A 142 10.03 -2.95 8.31
C LEU A 142 10.57 -4.30 7.81
N LEU A 143 9.78 -5.08 7.09
CA LEU A 143 10.24 -6.34 6.47
C LEU A 143 11.38 -6.08 5.47
N VAL A 144 11.25 -5.07 4.63
CA VAL A 144 12.30 -4.66 3.67
C VAL A 144 13.56 -4.22 4.40
N ALA A 145 13.45 -3.42 5.47
CA ALA A 145 14.59 -3.01 6.28
C ALA A 145 15.31 -4.21 6.90
N LEU A 146 14.56 -5.16 7.49
CA LEU A 146 15.13 -6.41 8.03
C LEU A 146 15.89 -7.21 6.97
N LEU A 147 15.31 -7.36 5.77
CA LEU A 147 15.95 -8.04 4.66
C LEU A 147 17.19 -7.30 4.14
N ALA A 148 17.20 -5.96 4.20
CA ALA A 148 18.37 -5.17 3.82
C ALA A 148 19.54 -5.38 4.78
N PHE A 149 19.29 -5.38 6.10
CA PHE A 149 20.32 -5.70 7.10
C PHE A 149 20.92 -7.10 6.90
N ARG A 150 20.15 -8.02 6.32
CA ARG A 150 20.62 -9.37 5.94
C ARG A 150 21.29 -9.46 4.57
N ARG A 151 21.33 -8.35 3.83
CA ARG A 151 21.81 -8.26 2.43
C ARG A 151 21.02 -9.14 1.45
N ASP A 152 19.76 -9.44 1.77
CA ASP A 152 18.84 -10.12 0.86
C ASP A 152 18.26 -9.17 -0.19
N VAL A 153 18.23 -7.87 0.11
CA VAL A 153 17.83 -6.80 -0.80
C VAL A 153 18.87 -5.67 -0.79
N PRO A 154 18.99 -4.87 -1.87
CA PRO A 154 19.93 -3.75 -1.92
C PRO A 154 19.56 -2.66 -0.90
N TRP A 155 20.56 -2.14 -0.18
CA TRP A 155 20.36 -1.15 0.88
C TRP A 155 19.78 0.17 0.35
N TRP A 156 20.20 0.60 -0.84
CA TRP A 156 19.67 1.80 -1.47
C TRP A 156 18.17 1.66 -1.77
N ALA A 157 17.74 0.48 -2.26
CA ALA A 157 16.35 0.23 -2.62
C ALA A 157 15.48 0.16 -1.36
N ALA A 158 15.99 -0.48 -0.31
CA ALA A 158 15.32 -0.52 0.99
C ALA A 158 15.20 0.88 1.61
N GLY A 159 16.26 1.68 1.60
CA GLY A 159 16.24 3.07 2.07
C GLY A 159 15.24 3.93 1.30
N THR A 160 15.27 3.86 -0.04
CA THR A 160 14.30 4.55 -0.90
C THR A 160 12.86 4.13 -0.62
N PHE A 161 12.61 2.83 -0.40
CA PHE A 161 11.28 2.33 -0.03
C PHE A 161 10.81 2.89 1.32
N VAL A 162 11.65 2.82 2.35
CA VAL A 162 11.31 3.29 3.71
C VAL A 162 11.04 4.79 3.72
N ILE A 163 11.88 5.58 3.05
CA ILE A 163 11.68 7.03 2.91
C ILE A 163 10.38 7.30 2.13
N GLY A 164 10.15 6.59 1.02
CA GLY A 164 8.93 6.74 0.23
C GLY A 164 7.66 6.40 1.02
N ALA A 165 7.71 5.33 1.81
CA ALA A 165 6.64 4.92 2.71
C ALA A 165 6.36 6.00 3.78
N ALA A 166 7.39 6.56 4.39
CA ALA A 166 7.25 7.65 5.35
C ALA A 166 6.63 8.90 4.70
N CYS A 167 7.07 9.27 3.49
CA CYS A 167 6.50 10.38 2.73
C CYS A 167 5.00 10.18 2.45
N ILE A 168 4.57 8.97 2.06
CA ILE A 168 3.14 8.63 1.90
C ILE A 168 2.39 8.77 3.23
N GLY A 169 2.99 8.31 4.34
CA GLY A 169 2.41 8.38 5.68
C GLY A 169 2.08 9.79 6.15
N THR A 170 2.79 10.81 5.66
CA THR A 170 2.50 12.22 6.00
C THR A 170 1.15 12.72 5.49
N GLN A 171 0.55 12.05 4.50
CA GLN A 171 -0.66 12.47 3.79
C GLN A 171 -0.56 13.83 3.08
N VAL A 172 0.61 14.47 3.05
CA VAL A 172 0.89 15.69 2.30
C VAL A 172 0.97 15.35 0.82
N THR A 173 0.11 15.97 -0.01
CA THR A 173 -0.07 15.60 -1.42
C THR A 173 1.25 15.48 -2.21
N ALA A 174 2.13 16.48 -2.12
CA ALA A 174 3.40 16.45 -2.82
C ALA A 174 4.31 15.29 -2.36
N LEU A 175 4.36 15.04 -1.04
CA LEU A 175 5.13 13.94 -0.47
C LEU A 175 4.54 12.57 -0.83
N MET A 176 3.21 12.44 -0.93
CA MET A 176 2.58 11.20 -1.39
C MET A 176 2.99 10.85 -2.83
N VAL A 177 3.05 11.85 -3.72
CA VAL A 177 3.52 11.64 -5.11
C VAL A 177 4.98 11.23 -5.14
N LEU A 178 5.84 11.96 -4.42
CA LEU A 178 7.27 11.64 -4.32
C LEU A 178 7.49 10.25 -3.71
N GLY A 179 6.72 9.89 -2.69
CA GLY A 179 6.76 8.57 -2.07
C GLY A 179 6.30 7.47 -3.01
N GLY A 180 5.20 7.67 -3.75
CA GLY A 180 4.76 6.74 -4.79
C GLY A 180 5.81 6.53 -5.87
N ALA A 181 6.45 7.60 -6.34
CA ALA A 181 7.55 7.52 -7.30
C ALA A 181 8.77 6.76 -6.73
N ALA A 182 9.12 7.01 -5.47
CA ALA A 182 10.18 6.28 -4.78
C ALA A 182 9.88 4.77 -4.71
N LEU A 183 8.63 4.40 -4.40
CA LEU A 183 8.17 3.01 -4.39
C LEU A 183 8.25 2.36 -5.79
N CYS A 184 7.90 3.09 -6.86
CA CYS A 184 8.03 2.64 -8.25
C CYS A 184 9.48 2.32 -8.63
N VAL A 185 10.45 3.04 -8.08
CA VAL A 185 11.88 2.82 -8.32
C VAL A 185 12.41 1.68 -7.44
N ALA A 186 12.06 1.68 -6.15
CA ALA A 186 12.62 0.77 -5.17
C ALA A 186 12.14 -0.69 -5.35
N LEU A 187 10.84 -0.90 -5.54
CA LEU A 187 10.28 -2.25 -5.54
C LEU A 187 10.83 -3.16 -6.66
N PRO A 188 10.90 -2.72 -7.94
CA PRO A 188 11.46 -3.54 -9.01
C PRO A 188 12.90 -4.00 -8.73
N ALA A 189 13.70 -3.19 -8.03
CA ALA A 189 15.08 -3.53 -7.68
C ALA A 189 15.21 -4.58 -6.57
N MET A 190 14.14 -4.82 -5.80
CA MET A 190 14.11 -5.79 -4.70
C MET A 190 13.41 -7.11 -5.06
N ARG A 191 12.98 -7.27 -6.33
CA ARG A 191 12.21 -8.42 -6.80
C ARG A 191 12.97 -9.75 -6.70
N GLU A 192 14.28 -9.72 -6.92
CA GLU A 192 15.17 -10.88 -6.80
C GLU A 192 16.06 -10.74 -5.56
N PRO A 193 16.51 -11.85 -4.94
CA PRO A 193 17.45 -11.79 -3.83
C PRO A 193 18.82 -11.30 -4.32
N THR A 194 19.51 -10.51 -3.50
CA THR A 194 20.89 -10.08 -3.81
C THR A 194 21.92 -11.16 -3.49
N ALA A 195 21.68 -11.98 -2.46
CA ALA A 195 22.56 -13.07 -2.09
C ALA A 195 22.25 -14.37 -2.88
N PRO A 196 23.27 -15.10 -3.38
CA PRO A 196 23.08 -16.44 -3.92
C PRO A 196 22.48 -17.36 -2.87
N ARG A 197 21.43 -18.11 -3.21
CA ARG A 197 20.97 -19.23 -2.37
C ARG A 197 22.07 -20.29 -2.40
N VAL A 198 22.80 -20.47 -1.31
CA VAL A 198 23.64 -21.67 -1.15
C VAL A 198 22.68 -22.86 -1.10
N PRO A 199 22.74 -23.81 -2.05
CA PRO A 199 21.92 -25.01 -1.97
C PRO A 199 22.21 -25.68 -0.63
N ALA A 200 21.18 -26.05 0.12
CA ALA A 200 21.38 -26.93 1.26
C ALA A 200 22.09 -28.18 0.72
N MET A 201 23.34 -28.40 1.12
CA MET A 201 24.00 -29.68 0.87
C MET A 201 23.10 -30.74 1.51
N ALA A 202 22.57 -31.63 0.69
CA ALA A 202 21.83 -32.79 1.17
C ALA A 202 22.74 -33.52 2.17
N ALA A 203 22.32 -33.54 3.44
CA ALA A 203 22.93 -34.33 4.50
C ALA A 203 22.25 -35.69 4.56
#